data_AF-A0A8T2E2P3-F1
#
_entry.id   AF-A0A8T2E2P3-F1
#
_cell.length_a   1.000
_cell.length_b   1.000
_cell.length_c   1.000
_cell.angle_alpha   90.00
_cell.angle_beta   90.00
_cell.angle_gamma   90.00
#
_symmetry.space_group_name_H-M   'P 1'
#
loop_
_entity.id
_entity.type
_entity.pdbx_description
1 polymer ?
#
loop_
_entity_poly.entity_id
_entity_poly.type
_entity_poly.pdbx_seq_one_letter_code
_entity_poly.pdbx_strand_id
1 'polypeptide(L)'
;MRCLQNSAKTLPLAFKSALLPLSQRWFCKFSPKPSSLTNIFKVSISTMANTLNGNVIMTSKPQSTYQVVVAATKEMGIGKDGKLPWNLPTDLKFFKDLTLSTSDSAKKNAVVMGRKTWESIPKKYRPLSGRLNVVLSRSSGFDIANTENVVTCSSIDSALDLLAAPPFSLSIEKVFVIGGGDILREALNKPSCEAIHITEIDTSIDCDTFIPTVDTSAYQPWCSSFPICENGLRFSFTTHVRVKSSSAGEASDESDGSKVLQVDWKKFSSVLPKMIFDRHEEYLYLNLVKEIISNGNLKDDRTGTGTLSKFGCQMKFNLRRNFPLLTTKRVFWRGVVEELLWFISGSTNAKVLQEKGIRIWDGNASRAYLDGIGLTEREEGDLGPVYGFQWRHFGAKSVASLLSLDTF
;
A
#
# COMPACT_ATOMS: atom_id res chain seq x y z
N MET A 1 -55.25 18.09 -11.95
CA MET A 1 -56.12 18.16 -10.77
C MET A 1 -55.25 18.18 -9.52
N ARG A 2 -55.41 19.24 -8.69
CA ARG A 2 -54.84 19.52 -7.33
C ARG A 2 -53.30 19.44 -7.21
N CYS A 3 -52.48 20.49 -7.22
CA CYS A 3 -52.53 21.88 -6.72
C CYS A 3 -52.43 22.02 -5.17
N LEU A 4 -51.29 22.57 -4.71
CA LEU A 4 -51.00 23.36 -3.48
C LEU A 4 -49.51 23.79 -3.65
N GLN A 5 -49.12 24.95 -4.21
CA GLN A 5 -49.17 26.37 -3.81
C GLN A 5 -48.47 26.78 -2.50
N ASN A 6 -47.42 27.61 -2.69
CA ASN A 6 -46.94 28.78 -1.91
C ASN A 6 -46.42 28.57 -0.46
N SER A 7 -45.43 29.30 0.05
CA SER A 7 -45.06 30.70 -0.18
C SER A 7 -43.61 30.99 0.25
N ALA A 8 -43.02 32.01 -0.37
CA ALA A 8 -41.86 32.74 0.13
C ALA A 8 -42.28 33.74 1.22
N LYS A 9 -41.44 33.91 2.26
CA LYS A 9 -41.39 35.11 3.11
C LYS A 9 -39.94 35.45 3.49
N THR A 10 -39.72 36.75 3.56
CA THR A 10 -38.54 37.58 3.66
C THR A 10 -38.05 37.82 5.10
N LEU A 11 -36.70 37.87 5.29
CA LEU A 11 -35.84 38.81 6.07
C LEU A 11 -36.11 39.06 7.60
N PRO A 12 -35.08 39.37 8.44
CA PRO A 12 -34.18 40.52 8.23
C PRO A 12 -32.68 40.40 8.61
N LEU A 13 -31.92 41.37 8.08
CA LEU A 13 -30.57 41.79 8.46
C LEU A 13 -30.50 42.38 9.88
N ALA A 14 -29.45 42.03 10.63
CA ALA A 14 -28.60 42.89 11.50
C ALA A 14 -27.50 41.95 12.06
N PHE A 15 -26.19 42.20 12.05
CA PHE A 15 -25.40 43.39 12.36
C PHE A 15 -24.07 43.36 11.58
N LYS A 16 -23.57 44.56 11.26
CA LYS A 16 -22.28 44.83 10.60
C LYS A 16 -21.10 44.85 11.57
N SER A 17 -19.92 44.66 10.98
CA SER A 17 -18.60 45.29 11.24
C SER A 17 -17.70 44.82 12.38
N ALA A 18 -16.49 44.40 11.98
CA ALA A 18 -15.14 44.67 12.53
C ALA A 18 -14.26 43.44 12.22
N LEU A 19 -13.04 43.46 11.68
CA LEU A 19 -12.03 44.46 11.32
C LEU A 19 -11.05 43.79 10.33
N LEU A 20 -10.48 44.59 9.42
CA LEU A 20 -9.36 44.26 8.51
C LEU A 20 -8.02 44.11 9.28
N PRO A 21 -6.95 43.61 8.63
CA PRO A 21 -5.82 42.94 9.26
C PRO A 21 -4.73 43.92 9.71
N LEU A 22 -4.01 43.56 10.79
CA LEU A 22 -2.78 44.23 11.19
C LEU A 22 -1.57 43.49 10.65
N SER A 23 -0.92 44.14 9.69
CA SER A 23 0.43 43.89 9.22
C SER A 23 1.46 44.67 10.07
N GLN A 24 2.71 44.17 10.05
CA GLN A 24 3.98 44.83 10.41
C GLN A 24 4.22 45.00 11.93
N ARG A 25 5.37 44.68 12.51
CA ARG A 25 6.79 44.91 12.16
C ARG A 25 7.63 43.93 12.98
N TRP A 26 8.68 43.34 12.39
CA TRP A 26 10.04 43.35 12.97
C TRP A 26 11.02 43.21 11.80
N PHE A 27 11.76 44.29 11.56
CA PHE A 27 12.89 44.39 10.62
C PHE A 27 14.17 44.09 11.41
N CYS A 28 15.03 43.22 10.87
CA CYS A 28 16.49 43.33 10.93
C CYS A 28 17.04 42.40 9.84
N LYS A 29 17.29 42.94 8.64
CA LYS A 29 18.63 43.26 8.11
C LYS A 29 19.57 42.05 8.12
N PHE A 30 19.73 41.43 6.94
CA PHE A 30 21.03 41.20 6.28
C PHE A 30 20.78 40.71 4.84
N SER A 31 21.09 41.56 3.86
CA SER A 31 21.38 41.14 2.48
C SER A 31 22.90 41.01 2.33
N PRO A 32 23.35 40.16 1.40
CA PRO A 32 24.15 40.70 0.31
C PRO A 32 23.65 40.25 -1.06
N LYS A 33 23.85 41.14 -2.04
CA LYS A 33 23.57 41.01 -3.47
C LYS A 33 24.69 40.22 -4.20
N PRO A 34 24.48 39.85 -5.48
CA PRO A 34 25.09 38.67 -6.11
C PRO A 34 26.45 38.97 -6.74
N SER A 35 27.31 37.96 -6.80
CA SER A 35 28.51 37.97 -7.65
C SER A 35 28.35 36.98 -8.81
N SER A 36 28.51 37.54 -10.01
CA SER A 36 28.71 36.89 -11.29
C SER A 36 29.93 35.98 -11.25
N LEU A 37 29.77 34.69 -11.57
CA LEU A 37 30.82 33.89 -12.22
C LEU A 37 30.17 32.87 -13.16
N THR A 38 30.18 33.23 -14.45
CA THR A 38 30.23 32.28 -15.56
C THR A 38 31.30 31.24 -15.32
N ASN A 39 30.97 29.95 -15.34
CA ASN A 39 31.95 28.92 -15.65
C ASN A 39 31.30 27.82 -16.50
N ILE A 40 31.78 27.79 -17.74
CA ILE A 40 31.55 26.79 -18.76
C ILE A 40 32.36 25.56 -18.36
N PHE A 41 31.70 24.45 -18.02
CA PHE A 41 32.36 23.15 -17.96
C PHE A 41 31.96 22.33 -19.19
N LYS A 42 32.79 22.41 -20.23
CA LYS A 42 32.96 21.31 -21.19
C LYS A 42 33.86 20.29 -20.50
N VAL A 43 33.33 19.11 -20.19
CA VAL A 43 34.16 17.95 -19.83
C VAL A 43 34.10 16.97 -21.00
N SER A 44 35.22 16.90 -21.71
CA SER A 44 35.52 15.84 -22.67
C SER A 44 36.16 14.70 -21.88
N ILE A 45 35.57 13.51 -21.88
CA ILE A 45 36.15 12.34 -21.23
C ILE A 45 37.12 11.69 -22.21
N SER A 46 38.43 11.91 -22.00
CA SER A 46 39.49 11.13 -22.64
C SER A 46 39.77 9.86 -21.82
N THR A 47 39.66 8.72 -22.48
CA THR A 47 40.00 7.39 -21.97
C THR A 47 41.44 7.34 -21.46
N MET A 48 41.64 6.96 -20.19
CA MET A 48 42.95 6.47 -19.72
C MET A 48 42.85 4.97 -19.45
N ALA A 49 43.50 4.20 -20.31
CA ALA A 49 43.78 2.80 -20.10
C ALA A 49 44.99 2.67 -19.16
N ASN A 50 44.83 1.96 -18.05
CA ASN A 50 45.95 1.45 -17.28
C ASN A 50 45.75 -0.05 -17.08
N THR A 51 46.65 -0.82 -17.69
CA THR A 51 46.77 -2.26 -17.59
C THR A 51 47.54 -2.59 -16.31
N LEU A 52 46.94 -3.31 -15.36
CA LEU A 52 47.64 -4.03 -14.30
C LEU A 52 46.89 -5.33 -13.97
N ASN A 53 47.59 -6.45 -14.17
CA ASN A 53 47.17 -7.80 -13.82
C ASN A 53 47.07 -7.97 -12.31
N GLY A 54 45.91 -8.42 -11.82
CA GLY A 54 45.69 -8.85 -10.46
C GLY A 54 44.22 -9.19 -10.25
N ASN A 55 43.92 -10.40 -9.77
CA ASN A 55 42.57 -10.91 -9.55
C ASN A 55 41.73 -9.93 -8.73
N VAL A 56 40.86 -9.16 -9.40
CA VAL A 56 39.85 -8.32 -8.77
C VAL A 56 38.70 -9.25 -8.38
N ILE A 57 38.54 -9.47 -7.08
CA ILE A 57 37.24 -9.86 -6.52
C ILE A 57 36.29 -8.74 -6.95
N MET A 58 35.42 -9.04 -7.92
CA MET A 58 34.37 -8.15 -8.40
C MET A 58 33.43 -7.84 -7.22
N THR A 59 33.75 -6.79 -6.47
CA THR A 59 32.82 -6.22 -5.51
C THR A 59 31.69 -5.60 -6.34
N SER A 60 30.53 -6.28 -6.37
CA SER A 60 29.35 -5.81 -7.08
C SER A 60 29.04 -4.38 -6.65
N LYS A 61 29.09 -3.42 -7.59
CA LYS A 61 28.55 -2.07 -7.39
C LYS A 61 27.17 -2.18 -6.71
N PRO A 62 26.84 -1.35 -5.71
CA PRO A 62 25.46 -1.28 -5.23
C PRO A 62 24.59 -0.88 -6.42
N GLN A 63 23.84 -1.84 -6.95
CA GLN A 63 23.01 -1.64 -8.12
C GLN A 63 21.83 -0.77 -7.70
N SER A 64 21.73 0.45 -8.23
CA SER A 64 20.58 1.32 -7.98
C SER A 64 19.29 0.59 -8.33
N THR A 65 18.34 0.63 -7.40
CA THR A 65 17.03 0.00 -7.57
C THR A 65 16.02 0.98 -8.14
N TYR A 66 14.92 0.46 -8.67
CA TYR A 66 13.82 1.27 -9.19
C TYR A 66 12.48 0.61 -8.94
N GLN A 67 11.41 1.34 -9.25
CA GLN A 67 10.04 0.87 -9.18
C GLN A 67 9.38 1.09 -10.54
N VAL A 68 8.40 0.25 -10.89
CA VAL A 68 7.62 0.40 -12.12
C VAL A 68 6.29 1.06 -11.79
N VAL A 69 5.85 1.97 -12.66
CA VAL A 69 4.48 2.53 -12.62
C VAL A 69 3.84 2.35 -13.98
N VAL A 70 2.69 1.67 -14.02
CA VAL A 70 2.00 1.36 -15.29
C VAL A 70 0.49 1.21 -15.08
N ALA A 71 -0.30 1.54 -16.10
CA ALA A 71 -1.70 1.15 -16.21
C ALA A 71 -1.83 0.10 -17.31
N ALA A 72 -2.53 -1.00 -17.05
CA ALA A 72 -2.64 -2.10 -17.99
C ALA A 72 -4.02 -2.78 -17.94
N THR A 73 -4.48 -3.31 -19.07
CA THR A 73 -5.64 -4.19 -19.14
C THR A 73 -5.34 -5.54 -18.49
N LYS A 74 -6.37 -6.37 -18.33
CA LYS A 74 -6.23 -7.76 -17.86
C LYS A 74 -5.24 -8.59 -18.69
N GLU A 75 -5.16 -8.32 -19.98
CA GLU A 75 -4.24 -8.97 -20.94
C GLU A 75 -2.86 -8.28 -21.00
N MET A 76 -2.56 -7.39 -20.05
CA MET A 76 -1.32 -6.60 -19.99
C MET A 76 -1.12 -5.66 -21.20
N GLY A 77 -2.21 -5.22 -21.82
CA GLY A 77 -2.21 -4.18 -22.85
C GLY A 77 -2.04 -2.78 -22.24
N ILE A 78 -1.15 -1.96 -22.81
CA ILE A 78 -0.80 -0.63 -22.26
C ILE A 78 -0.97 0.53 -23.26
N GLY A 79 -1.20 0.22 -24.53
CA GLY A 79 -1.10 1.21 -25.60
C GLY A 79 -1.76 0.76 -26.89
N LYS A 80 -2.25 1.74 -27.64
CA LYS A 80 -2.73 1.60 -29.02
C LYS A 80 -2.26 2.81 -29.83
N ASP A 81 -1.67 2.59 -31.00
CA ASP A 81 -1.20 3.63 -31.93
C ASP A 81 -0.32 4.70 -31.25
N GLY A 82 0.53 4.27 -30.30
CA GLY A 82 1.42 5.14 -29.54
C GLY A 82 0.73 6.05 -28.50
N LYS A 83 -0.53 5.78 -28.18
CA LYS A 83 -1.34 6.52 -27.18
C LYS A 83 -1.90 5.57 -26.12
N LEU A 84 -2.37 6.14 -25.01
CA LEU A 84 -3.19 5.41 -24.05
C LEU A 84 -4.58 5.18 -24.67
N PRO A 85 -5.10 3.93 -24.68
CA PRO A 85 -6.41 3.63 -25.27
C PRO A 85 -7.59 3.94 -24.32
N TRP A 86 -7.32 4.61 -23.20
CA TRP A 86 -8.31 5.04 -22.23
C TRP A 86 -8.03 6.48 -21.76
N ASN A 87 -9.04 7.10 -21.15
CA ASN A 87 -8.92 8.39 -20.48
C ASN A 87 -9.34 8.22 -19.01
N LEU A 88 -8.35 8.14 -18.12
CA LEU A 88 -8.56 7.94 -16.69
C LEU A 88 -7.87 9.05 -15.86
N PRO A 89 -8.50 10.22 -15.67
CA PRO A 89 -7.94 11.30 -14.85
C PRO A 89 -7.55 10.87 -13.43
N THR A 90 -8.29 9.93 -12.82
CA THR A 90 -7.97 9.43 -11.47
C THR A 90 -6.67 8.62 -11.46
N ASP A 91 -6.40 7.84 -12.51
CA ASP A 91 -5.12 7.14 -12.70
C ASP A 91 -3.96 8.13 -12.92
N LEU A 92 -4.14 9.13 -13.77
CA LEU A 92 -3.13 10.16 -14.01
C LEU A 92 -2.78 10.95 -12.74
N LYS A 93 -3.78 11.22 -11.88
CA LYS A 93 -3.56 11.83 -10.56
C LYS A 93 -2.75 10.89 -9.67
N PHE A 94 -3.10 9.61 -9.59
CA PHE A 94 -2.34 8.62 -8.83
C PHE A 94 -0.88 8.52 -9.30
N PHE A 95 -0.65 8.41 -10.61
CA PHE A 95 0.69 8.43 -11.21
C PHE A 95 1.48 9.68 -10.82
N LYS A 96 0.85 10.86 -10.92
CA LYS A 96 1.49 12.13 -10.55
C LYS A 96 1.88 12.13 -9.07
N ASP A 97 0.93 11.83 -8.19
CA ASP A 97 1.15 11.88 -6.74
C ASP A 97 2.25 10.89 -6.32
N LEU A 98 2.20 9.66 -6.85
CA LEU A 98 3.18 8.60 -6.60
C LEU A 98 4.59 8.99 -7.03
N THR A 99 4.74 9.49 -8.26
CA THR A 99 6.06 9.81 -8.82
C THR A 99 6.59 11.16 -8.32
N LEU A 100 5.76 12.05 -7.80
CA LEU A 100 6.16 13.37 -7.33
C LEU A 100 6.52 13.38 -5.84
N SER A 101 5.85 12.55 -5.03
CA SER A 101 5.98 12.61 -3.58
C SER A 101 7.30 12.02 -3.09
N THR A 102 7.97 12.75 -2.21
CA THR A 102 9.19 12.36 -1.52
C THR A 102 8.98 12.37 -0.02
N SER A 103 9.79 11.61 0.70
CA SER A 103 9.85 11.62 2.16
C SER A 103 10.72 12.79 2.64
N ASP A 104 11.75 13.12 1.88
CA ASP A 104 12.62 14.29 2.07
C ASP A 104 12.22 15.41 1.09
N SER A 105 11.78 16.54 1.64
CA SER A 105 11.36 17.72 0.86
C SER A 105 12.51 18.39 0.10
N ALA A 106 13.77 18.12 0.45
CA ALA A 106 14.93 18.62 -0.26
C ALA A 106 15.29 17.77 -1.50
N LYS A 107 14.70 16.59 -1.64
CA LYS A 107 14.93 15.67 -2.75
C LYS A 107 13.80 15.70 -3.76
N LYS A 108 14.06 15.16 -4.94
CA LYS A 108 13.08 14.88 -5.99
C LYS A 108 13.16 13.41 -6.41
N ASN A 109 12.18 12.94 -7.15
CA ASN A 109 12.26 11.61 -7.78
C ASN A 109 12.71 11.72 -9.25
N ALA A 110 13.21 10.61 -9.79
CA ALA A 110 13.50 10.45 -11.20
C ALA A 110 12.44 9.57 -11.89
N VAL A 111 12.06 9.93 -13.11
CA VAL A 111 11.19 9.14 -13.98
C VAL A 111 11.96 8.76 -15.23
N VAL A 112 12.06 7.46 -15.50
CA VAL A 112 12.79 6.86 -16.63
C VAL A 112 11.78 6.39 -17.67
N MET A 113 11.95 6.86 -18.90
CA MET A 113 11.03 6.51 -19.99
C MET A 113 11.74 6.38 -21.34
N GLY A 114 11.19 5.57 -22.24
CA GLY A 114 11.65 5.49 -23.62
C GLY A 114 11.27 6.73 -24.45
N ARG A 115 12.04 7.02 -25.51
CA ARG A 115 11.79 8.14 -26.45
C ARG A 115 10.33 8.23 -26.95
N LYS A 116 9.73 7.11 -27.38
CA LYS A 116 8.34 7.09 -27.87
C LYS A 116 7.35 7.52 -26.78
N THR A 117 7.55 7.10 -25.54
CA THR A 117 6.74 7.53 -24.39
C THR A 117 6.91 9.02 -24.14
N TRP A 118 8.15 9.52 -24.13
CA TRP A 118 8.41 10.97 -24.03
C TRP A 118 7.71 11.78 -25.13
N GLU A 119 7.72 11.28 -26.37
CA GLU A 119 7.07 11.92 -27.50
C GLU A 119 5.54 11.89 -27.41
N SER A 120 4.97 10.83 -26.82
CA SER A 120 3.52 10.69 -26.59
C SER A 120 2.97 11.64 -25.51
N ILE A 121 3.81 12.10 -24.57
CA ILE A 121 3.39 13.05 -23.55
C ILE A 121 3.12 14.41 -24.21
N PRO A 122 1.93 15.02 -24.00
CA PRO A 122 1.61 16.32 -24.58
C PRO A 122 2.64 17.38 -24.22
N LYS A 123 2.99 18.27 -25.17
CA LYS A 123 4.03 19.31 -24.99
C LYS A 123 3.84 20.16 -23.72
N LYS A 124 2.59 20.44 -23.32
CA LYS A 124 2.25 21.18 -22.10
C LYS A 124 2.60 20.48 -20.78
N TYR A 125 2.82 19.16 -20.81
CA TYR A 125 3.11 18.34 -19.64
C TYR A 125 4.53 17.76 -19.64
N ARG A 126 5.33 17.99 -20.69
CA ARG A 126 6.74 17.57 -20.74
C ARG A 126 7.66 18.81 -20.64
N PRO A 127 8.72 18.76 -19.81
CA PRO A 127 9.05 17.69 -18.86
C PRO A 127 8.00 17.54 -17.75
N LEU A 128 7.91 16.35 -17.17
CA LEU A 128 7.05 16.10 -16.02
C LEU A 128 7.57 16.91 -14.84
N SER A 129 6.87 17.99 -14.50
CA SER A 129 7.28 18.98 -13.49
C SER A 129 7.58 18.35 -12.13
N GLY A 130 8.56 18.91 -11.42
CA GLY A 130 8.96 18.49 -10.07
C GLY A 130 9.74 17.17 -10.00
N ARG A 131 10.10 16.59 -11.15
CA ARG A 131 10.81 15.31 -11.28
C ARG A 131 11.98 15.46 -12.25
N LEU A 132 13.03 14.68 -12.04
CA LEU A 132 14.08 14.50 -13.05
C LEU A 132 13.55 13.56 -14.13
N ASN A 133 13.54 14.00 -15.38
CA ASN A 133 13.07 13.20 -16.51
C ASN A 133 14.27 12.56 -17.22
N VAL A 134 14.35 11.24 -17.21
CA VAL A 134 15.40 10.47 -17.88
C VAL A 134 14.81 9.83 -19.14
N VAL A 135 15.27 10.26 -20.31
CA VAL A 135 14.78 9.77 -21.60
C VAL A 135 15.78 8.80 -22.21
N LEU A 136 15.34 7.56 -22.42
CA LEU A 136 16.13 6.52 -23.05
C LEU A 136 16.04 6.63 -24.57
N SER A 137 17.19 6.89 -25.21
CA SER A 137 17.31 7.02 -26.66
C SER A 137 18.65 6.49 -27.14
N ARG A 138 18.64 5.79 -28.28
CA ARG A 138 19.85 5.33 -28.98
C ARG A 138 20.24 6.24 -30.14
N SER A 139 19.42 7.23 -30.47
CA SER A 139 19.65 8.14 -31.59
C SER A 139 20.60 9.25 -31.16
N SER A 140 21.74 9.37 -31.84
CA SER A 140 22.79 10.38 -31.60
C SER A 140 22.38 11.83 -31.89
N GLY A 141 21.17 12.06 -32.42
CA GLY A 141 20.62 13.39 -32.72
C GLY A 141 19.43 13.82 -31.86
N PHE A 142 19.08 13.08 -30.81
CA PHE A 142 18.01 13.46 -29.89
C PHE A 142 18.56 14.38 -28.80
N ASP A 143 18.81 15.63 -29.16
CA ASP A 143 19.40 16.60 -28.24
C ASP A 143 18.32 17.35 -27.44
N ILE A 144 18.00 16.82 -26.26
CA ILE A 144 17.17 17.48 -25.25
C ILE A 144 18.05 18.06 -24.12
N ALA A 145 19.38 18.11 -24.32
CA ALA A 145 20.33 18.47 -23.26
C ALA A 145 20.11 19.88 -22.67
N ASN A 146 19.43 20.76 -23.40
CA ASN A 146 19.14 22.13 -22.96
C ASN A 146 17.82 22.28 -22.18
N THR A 147 17.05 21.20 -21.97
CA THR A 147 15.82 21.29 -21.16
C THR A 147 16.15 21.03 -19.70
N GLU A 148 15.84 22.00 -18.85
CA GLU A 148 16.04 21.87 -17.41
C GLU A 148 15.32 20.61 -16.88
N ASN A 149 15.98 19.86 -16.00
CA ASN A 149 15.47 18.62 -15.41
C ASN A 149 15.21 17.48 -16.42
N VAL A 150 15.88 17.48 -17.58
CA VAL A 150 15.88 16.36 -18.52
C VAL A 150 17.31 15.85 -18.75
N VAL A 151 17.49 14.54 -18.73
CA VAL A 151 18.75 13.87 -19.09
C VAL A 151 18.48 12.72 -20.05
N THR A 152 19.44 12.42 -20.91
CA THR A 152 19.34 11.35 -21.90
C THR A 152 20.32 10.22 -21.58
N CYS A 153 19.84 8.98 -21.65
CA CYS A 153 20.67 7.79 -21.44
C CYS A 153 20.40 6.76 -22.54
N SER A 154 21.32 5.81 -22.76
CA SER A 154 21.19 4.81 -23.83
C SER A 154 20.45 3.54 -23.40
N SER A 155 20.42 3.26 -22.10
CA SER A 155 19.79 2.08 -21.48
C SER A 155 19.33 2.36 -20.05
N ILE A 156 18.50 1.47 -19.49
CA ILE A 156 18.12 1.50 -18.07
C ILE A 156 19.36 1.44 -17.18
N ASP A 157 20.30 0.53 -17.46
CA ASP A 157 21.50 0.37 -16.64
C ASP A 157 22.36 1.65 -16.64
N SER A 158 22.54 2.31 -17.79
CA SER A 158 23.26 3.58 -17.86
C SER A 158 22.55 4.71 -17.11
N ALA A 159 21.21 4.72 -17.09
CA ALA A 159 20.43 5.66 -16.30
C ALA A 159 20.62 5.40 -14.80
N LEU A 160 20.60 4.13 -14.37
CA LEU A 160 20.81 3.74 -12.99
C LEU A 160 22.22 4.08 -12.49
N ASP A 161 23.25 3.85 -13.31
CA ASP A 161 24.63 4.28 -13.02
C ASP A 161 24.73 5.81 -12.87
N LEU A 162 24.11 6.57 -13.77
CA LEU A 162 24.10 8.04 -13.71
C LEU A 162 23.40 8.55 -12.45
N LEU A 163 22.27 7.94 -12.08
CA LEU A 163 21.51 8.32 -10.88
C LEU A 163 22.20 7.87 -9.58
N ALA A 164 23.07 6.87 -9.64
CA ALA A 164 23.91 6.42 -8.53
C ALA A 164 25.07 7.39 -8.22
N ALA A 165 25.42 8.26 -9.18
CA ALA A 165 26.55 9.17 -9.06
C ALA A 165 26.11 10.57 -8.58
N PRO A 166 26.97 11.30 -7.83
CA PRO A 166 26.75 12.72 -7.57
C PRO A 166 26.66 13.54 -8.88
N PRO A 167 25.81 14.59 -8.94
CA PRO A 167 25.00 15.13 -7.84
C PRO A 167 23.65 14.42 -7.65
N PHE A 168 23.29 13.46 -8.52
CA PHE A 168 21.98 12.83 -8.49
C PHE A 168 21.76 11.95 -7.27
N SER A 169 22.77 11.19 -6.84
CA SER A 169 22.66 10.34 -5.65
C SER A 169 22.34 11.09 -4.34
N LEU A 170 22.62 12.40 -4.30
CA LEU A 170 22.29 13.27 -3.16
C LEU A 170 20.91 13.91 -3.26
N SER A 171 20.40 14.09 -4.48
CA SER A 171 19.18 14.85 -4.77
C SER A 171 17.99 14.00 -5.23
N ILE A 172 18.23 12.75 -5.64
CA ILE A 172 17.22 11.80 -6.09
C ILE A 172 16.86 10.84 -4.95
N GLU A 173 15.59 10.78 -4.57
CA GLU A 173 15.10 9.84 -3.54
C GLU A 173 14.72 8.48 -4.13
N LYS A 174 13.91 8.47 -5.20
CA LYS A 174 13.47 7.23 -5.86
C LYS A 174 13.52 7.34 -7.38
N VAL A 175 13.64 6.19 -8.03
CA VAL A 175 13.65 6.04 -9.49
C VAL A 175 12.41 5.24 -9.92
N PHE A 176 11.63 5.81 -10.84
CA PHE A 176 10.44 5.17 -11.39
C PHE A 176 10.61 4.92 -12.89
N VAL A 177 10.48 3.68 -13.34
CA VAL A 177 10.39 3.32 -14.76
C VAL A 177 8.91 3.38 -15.17
N ILE A 178 8.60 4.20 -16.17
CA ILE A 178 7.20 4.57 -16.49
C ILE A 178 6.75 4.18 -17.91
N GLY A 179 7.58 3.47 -18.68
CA GLY A 179 7.26 3.11 -20.06
C GLY A 179 8.41 3.33 -21.06
N GLY A 180 8.27 2.97 -22.33
CA GLY A 180 7.14 2.31 -22.97
C GLY A 180 7.24 0.79 -22.95
N GLY A 181 6.52 0.11 -23.85
CA GLY A 181 6.42 -1.36 -23.88
C GLY A 181 7.76 -2.09 -23.86
N ASP A 182 8.72 -1.67 -24.69
CA ASP A 182 10.06 -2.28 -24.73
C ASP A 182 10.83 -2.09 -23.42
N ILE A 183 10.75 -0.88 -22.83
CA ILE A 183 11.41 -0.54 -21.57
C ILE A 183 10.80 -1.34 -20.42
N LEU A 184 9.47 -1.45 -20.38
CA LEU A 184 8.76 -2.22 -19.35
C LEU A 184 9.00 -3.72 -19.50
N ARG A 185 9.10 -4.25 -20.73
CA ARG A 185 9.48 -5.65 -20.98
C ARG A 185 10.86 -5.97 -20.41
N GLU A 186 11.80 -5.03 -20.51
CA GLU A 186 13.13 -5.17 -19.92
C GLU A 186 13.14 -4.99 -18.39
N ALA A 187 12.28 -4.11 -17.85
CA ALA A 187 12.36 -3.67 -16.47
C ALA A 187 11.49 -4.46 -15.47
N LEU A 188 10.26 -4.83 -15.85
CA LEU A 188 9.19 -5.15 -14.90
C LEU A 188 9.55 -6.26 -13.90
N ASN A 189 10.19 -7.34 -14.36
CA ASN A 189 10.56 -8.48 -13.53
C ASN A 189 12.06 -8.56 -13.19
N LYS A 190 12.87 -7.56 -13.56
CA LYS A 190 14.32 -7.55 -13.27
C LYS A 190 14.60 -7.46 -11.75
N PRO A 191 15.64 -8.12 -11.21
CA PRO A 191 15.96 -8.10 -9.78
C PRO A 191 16.09 -6.71 -9.15
N SER A 192 16.48 -5.70 -9.94
CA SER A 192 16.59 -4.29 -9.53
C SER A 192 15.24 -3.56 -9.41
N CYS A 193 14.15 -4.14 -9.90
CA CYS A 193 12.79 -3.63 -9.72
C CYS A 193 12.24 -4.08 -8.35
N GLU A 194 12.11 -3.15 -7.40
CA GLU A 194 11.69 -3.47 -6.03
C GLU A 194 10.18 -3.47 -5.84
N ALA A 195 9.45 -2.66 -6.61
CA ALA A 195 8.00 -2.60 -6.55
C ALA A 195 7.38 -2.29 -7.91
N ILE A 196 6.17 -2.79 -8.13
CA ILE A 196 5.37 -2.58 -9.32
C ILE A 196 4.04 -1.96 -8.87
N HIS A 197 3.81 -0.71 -9.25
CA HIS A 197 2.56 -0.01 -9.07
C HIS A 197 1.76 -0.12 -10.35
N ILE A 198 0.71 -0.93 -10.31
CA ILE A 198 -0.12 -1.23 -11.46
C ILE A 198 -1.55 -0.73 -11.23
N THR A 199 -2.04 0.06 -12.18
CA THR A 199 -3.47 0.33 -12.32
C THR A 199 -4.05 -0.78 -13.19
N GLU A 200 -4.79 -1.69 -12.56
CA GLU A 200 -5.40 -2.85 -13.21
C GLU A 200 -6.75 -2.45 -13.78
N ILE A 201 -6.88 -2.42 -15.11
CA ILE A 201 -8.13 -2.10 -15.80
C ILE A 201 -8.86 -3.41 -16.09
N ASP A 202 -10.05 -3.58 -15.50
CA ASP A 202 -10.83 -4.82 -15.51
C ASP A 202 -11.47 -5.12 -16.88
N THR A 203 -11.43 -4.16 -17.81
CA THR A 203 -12.09 -4.22 -19.12
C THR A 203 -11.09 -4.56 -20.23
N SER A 204 -11.45 -5.46 -21.13
CA SER A 204 -10.66 -5.75 -22.33
C SER A 204 -10.78 -4.57 -23.31
N ILE A 205 -9.65 -3.98 -23.66
CA ILE A 205 -9.53 -2.84 -24.57
C ILE A 205 -8.53 -3.22 -25.66
N ASP A 206 -8.83 -2.89 -26.92
CA ASP A 206 -7.93 -3.15 -28.04
C ASP A 206 -6.59 -2.42 -27.86
N CYS A 207 -5.50 -3.19 -27.89
CA CYS A 207 -4.13 -2.74 -27.65
C CYS A 207 -3.21 -3.36 -28.70
N ASP A 208 -2.16 -2.64 -29.08
CA ASP A 208 -1.05 -3.16 -29.92
C ASP A 208 0.27 -3.28 -29.15
N THR A 209 0.33 -2.67 -27.97
CA THR A 209 1.52 -2.63 -27.13
C THR A 209 1.23 -3.33 -25.81
N PHE A 210 2.02 -4.36 -25.51
CA PHE A 210 1.83 -5.23 -24.36
C PHE A 210 3.11 -5.37 -23.53
N ILE A 211 2.95 -5.61 -22.23
CA ILE A 211 4.03 -5.86 -21.27
C ILE A 211 3.93 -7.29 -20.71
N PRO A 212 5.01 -7.85 -20.13
CA PRO A 212 4.92 -9.15 -19.47
C PRO A 212 4.03 -9.11 -18.22
N THR A 213 3.50 -10.26 -17.82
CA THR A 213 2.81 -10.43 -16.55
C THR A 213 3.75 -10.21 -15.36
N VAL A 214 3.21 -9.77 -14.23
CA VAL A 214 3.95 -9.69 -12.98
C VAL A 214 4.31 -11.11 -12.52
N ASP A 215 5.59 -11.36 -12.24
CA ASP A 215 6.06 -12.64 -11.71
C ASP A 215 5.61 -12.82 -10.26
N THR A 216 4.56 -13.62 -10.04
CA THR A 216 4.00 -13.88 -8.71
C THR A 216 4.90 -14.74 -7.82
N SER A 217 5.95 -15.35 -8.36
CA SER A 217 6.95 -16.06 -7.55
C SER A 217 7.94 -15.07 -6.91
N ALA A 218 8.21 -13.96 -7.58
CA ALA A 218 9.13 -12.92 -7.13
C ALA A 218 8.42 -11.75 -6.42
N TYR A 219 7.11 -11.55 -6.62
CA TYR A 219 6.36 -10.42 -6.10
C TYR A 219 5.11 -10.84 -5.34
N GLN A 220 4.80 -10.12 -4.26
CA GLN A 220 3.56 -10.25 -3.50
C GLN A 220 2.76 -8.94 -3.47
N PRO A 221 1.42 -8.99 -3.45
CA PRO A 221 0.59 -7.80 -3.31
C PRO A 221 0.79 -7.17 -1.92
N TRP A 222 1.10 -5.88 -1.90
CA TRP A 222 1.23 -5.07 -0.68
C TRP A 222 -0.09 -4.36 -0.33
N CYS A 223 -0.68 -3.68 -1.31
CA CYS A 223 -1.98 -3.04 -1.13
C CYS A 223 -2.77 -3.08 -2.44
N SER A 224 -4.09 -3.12 -2.30
CA SER A 224 -5.01 -3.04 -3.43
C SER A 224 -6.19 -2.17 -3.03
N SER A 225 -6.47 -1.13 -3.80
CA SER A 225 -7.63 -0.28 -3.56
C SER A 225 -8.94 -1.03 -3.81
N PHE A 226 -10.04 -0.50 -3.30
CA PHE A 226 -11.35 -0.88 -3.81
C PHE A 226 -11.45 -0.51 -5.31
N PRO A 227 -12.23 -1.27 -6.10
CA PRO A 227 -12.48 -0.94 -7.50
C PRO A 227 -13.14 0.44 -7.64
N ILE A 228 -12.67 1.20 -8.63
CA ILE A 228 -13.15 2.52 -9.01
C ILE A 228 -13.78 2.41 -10.39
N CYS A 229 -14.91 3.09 -10.61
CA CYS A 229 -15.52 3.22 -11.92
C CYS A 229 -15.37 4.68 -12.42
N GLU A 230 -14.72 4.88 -13.56
CA GLU A 230 -14.53 6.18 -14.21
C GLU A 230 -14.69 6.02 -15.72
N ASN A 231 -15.48 6.87 -16.37
CA ASN A 231 -15.69 6.86 -17.82
C ASN A 231 -16.09 5.49 -18.40
N GLY A 232 -16.91 4.73 -17.66
CA GLY A 232 -17.39 3.40 -18.07
C GLY A 232 -16.36 2.27 -17.90
N LEU A 233 -15.17 2.58 -17.40
CA LEU A 233 -14.12 1.60 -17.09
C LEU A 233 -14.04 1.37 -15.59
N ARG A 234 -13.83 0.11 -15.21
CA ARG A 234 -13.57 -0.29 -13.84
C ARG A 234 -12.09 -0.63 -13.68
N PHE A 235 -11.45 -0.10 -12.65
CA PHE A 235 -10.03 -0.34 -12.38
C PHE A 235 -9.70 -0.28 -10.87
N SER A 236 -8.56 -0.82 -10.50
CA SER A 236 -8.03 -0.77 -9.13
C SER A 236 -6.55 -0.40 -9.12
N PHE A 237 -6.09 0.27 -8.06
CA PHE A 237 -4.66 0.50 -7.84
C PHE A 237 -4.09 -0.64 -7.00
N THR A 238 -3.14 -1.38 -7.56
CA THR A 238 -2.45 -2.47 -6.86
C THR A 238 -0.96 -2.18 -6.83
N THR A 239 -0.33 -2.37 -5.67
CA THR A 239 1.13 -2.37 -5.55
C THR A 239 1.60 -3.78 -5.22
N HIS A 240 2.56 -4.27 -5.99
CA HIS A 240 3.27 -5.50 -5.73
C HIS A 240 4.69 -5.18 -5.28
N VAL A 241 5.21 -5.87 -4.28
CA VAL A 241 6.58 -5.67 -3.78
C VAL A 241 7.36 -6.97 -3.94
N ARG A 242 8.61 -6.83 -4.36
CA ARG A 242 9.52 -7.96 -4.54
C ARG A 242 9.78 -8.64 -3.20
N VAL A 243 9.57 -9.95 -3.16
CA VAL A 243 9.99 -10.80 -2.06
C VAL A 243 11.43 -11.23 -2.35
N LYS A 244 12.35 -10.93 -1.43
CA LYS A 244 13.71 -11.46 -1.50
C LYS A 244 13.65 -12.88 -0.94
N SER A 245 13.80 -13.90 -1.79
CA SER A 245 14.10 -15.24 -1.31
C SER A 245 15.39 -15.15 -0.50
N SER A 246 15.34 -15.43 0.80
CA SER A 246 16.54 -15.77 1.54
C SER A 246 17.19 -16.93 0.81
N SER A 247 18.36 -16.68 0.20
CA SER A 247 19.13 -17.67 -0.52
C SER A 247 19.28 -18.92 0.33
N ALA A 248 18.91 -20.07 -0.24
CA ALA A 248 19.08 -21.39 0.34
C ALA A 248 20.55 -21.60 0.74
N GLY A 249 20.78 -21.69 2.04
CA GLY A 249 22.04 -22.12 2.65
C GLY A 249 21.73 -23.26 3.61
N GLU A 250 22.20 -24.44 3.22
CA GLU A 250 22.42 -25.68 3.99
C GLU A 250 21.21 -26.43 4.57
N ALA A 251 21.12 -27.67 4.11
CA ALA A 251 20.27 -28.72 4.65
C ALA A 251 20.89 -29.28 5.93
N SER A 252 20.14 -29.23 7.02
CA SER A 252 20.21 -30.22 8.10
C SER A 252 18.88 -30.27 8.87
N ASP A 253 18.45 -31.52 9.03
CA ASP A 253 17.50 -32.13 9.96
C ASP A 253 16.04 -31.67 10.09
N GLU A 254 15.18 -32.69 9.99
CA GLU A 254 13.76 -32.69 10.27
C GLU A 254 13.47 -32.27 11.72
N SER A 255 12.86 -31.10 11.90
CA SER A 255 11.74 -30.92 12.85
C SER A 255 11.18 -29.49 12.76
N ASP A 256 9.86 -29.44 12.84
CA ASP A 256 9.00 -28.27 13.05
C ASP A 256 8.75 -27.33 11.85
N GLY A 257 7.54 -27.46 11.30
CA GLY A 257 6.98 -26.61 10.24
C GLY A 257 6.65 -25.22 10.75
N SER A 258 7.64 -24.33 10.81
CA SER A 258 7.45 -22.88 11.02
C SER A 258 8.66 -22.06 10.55
N LYS A 259 9.16 -22.26 9.32
CA LYS A 259 9.98 -21.22 8.66
C LYS A 259 9.04 -20.17 8.04
N VAL A 260 8.47 -19.34 8.90
CA VAL A 260 7.80 -18.10 8.48
C VAL A 260 8.88 -17.19 7.88
N LEU A 261 8.69 -16.79 6.63
CA LEU A 261 9.44 -15.69 6.01
C LEU A 261 9.34 -14.49 6.94
N GLN A 262 10.40 -14.17 7.68
CA GLN A 262 10.49 -12.89 8.39
C GLN A 262 10.57 -11.79 7.33
N VAL A 263 9.40 -11.29 6.94
CA VAL A 263 9.23 -10.10 6.13
C VAL A 263 9.73 -8.94 7.01
N ASP A 264 10.97 -8.50 6.77
CA ASP A 264 11.59 -7.39 7.49
C ASP A 264 10.86 -6.08 7.17
N TRP A 265 9.85 -5.74 7.97
CA TRP A 265 8.97 -4.58 7.78
C TRP A 265 9.73 -3.24 7.72
N LYS A 266 10.87 -3.13 8.40
CA LYS A 266 11.74 -1.94 8.35
C LYS A 266 12.31 -1.75 6.94
N LYS A 267 12.57 -2.85 6.23
CA LYS A 267 13.04 -2.84 4.84
C LYS A 267 11.98 -2.36 3.85
N PHE A 268 10.71 -2.65 4.09
CA PHE A 268 9.63 -2.17 3.20
C PHE A 268 9.39 -0.66 3.35
N SER A 269 9.60 -0.12 4.55
CA SER A 269 9.43 1.31 4.83
C SER A 269 10.42 2.19 4.06
N SER A 270 11.63 1.69 3.78
CA SER A 270 12.61 2.39 2.95
C SER A 270 12.37 2.17 1.45
N VAL A 271 11.86 1.01 1.07
CA VAL A 271 11.58 0.65 -0.34
C VAL A 271 10.39 1.44 -0.88
N LEU A 272 9.22 1.41 -0.24
CA LEU A 272 8.01 2.02 -0.80
C LEU A 272 7.92 3.53 -0.55
N PRO A 273 7.28 4.30 -1.45
CA PRO A 273 6.86 5.67 -1.13
C PRO A 273 5.93 5.66 0.08
N LYS A 274 6.09 6.61 1.00
CA LYS A 274 5.28 6.69 2.23
C LYS A 274 3.78 6.58 1.96
N MET A 275 3.28 7.24 0.90
CA MET A 275 1.87 7.20 0.53
C MET A 275 1.35 5.83 0.09
N ILE A 276 2.23 4.89 -0.26
CA ILE A 276 1.89 3.50 -0.60
C ILE A 276 2.13 2.60 0.60
N PHE A 277 3.21 2.84 1.32
CA PHE A 277 3.53 2.10 2.54
C PHE A 277 2.37 2.19 3.55
N ASP A 278 1.88 3.40 3.81
CA ASP A 278 0.79 3.66 4.75
C ASP A 278 -0.60 3.18 4.25
N ARG A 279 -0.70 2.68 2.99
CA ARG A 279 -1.94 2.12 2.42
C ARG A 279 -2.14 0.64 2.70
N HIS A 280 -1.20 -0.04 3.34
CA HIS A 280 -1.40 -1.43 3.74
C HIS A 280 -2.61 -1.53 4.68
N GLU A 281 -3.54 -2.45 4.44
CA GLU A 281 -4.83 -2.47 5.14
C GLU A 281 -4.69 -2.72 6.64
N GLU A 282 -3.61 -3.36 7.09
CA GLU A 282 -3.30 -3.54 8.51
C GLU A 282 -3.13 -2.21 9.27
N TYR A 283 -2.78 -1.12 8.59
CA TYR A 283 -2.76 0.22 9.21
C TYR A 283 -4.15 0.68 9.68
N LEU A 284 -5.24 0.11 9.16
CA LEU A 284 -6.59 0.36 9.70
C LEU A 284 -6.66 -0.08 11.17
N TYR A 285 -6.11 -1.26 11.49
CA TYR A 285 -6.04 -1.78 12.85
C TYR A 285 -5.04 -0.98 13.70
N LEU A 286 -3.82 -0.77 13.21
CA LEU A 286 -2.77 -0.07 13.97
C LEU A 286 -3.14 1.37 14.31
N ASN A 287 -3.75 2.09 13.36
CA ASN A 287 -4.19 3.46 13.58
C ASN A 287 -5.37 3.52 14.56
N LEU A 288 -6.29 2.56 14.50
CA LEU A 288 -7.39 2.47 15.47
C LEU A 288 -6.88 2.22 16.89
N VAL A 289 -5.92 1.30 17.06
CA VAL A 289 -5.27 1.06 18.35
C VAL A 289 -4.59 2.33 18.87
N LYS A 290 -3.79 2.98 18.02
CA LYS A 290 -3.11 4.25 18.36
C LYS A 290 -4.11 5.33 18.78
N GLU A 291 -5.23 5.43 18.08
CA GLU A 291 -6.27 6.42 18.37
C GLU A 291 -6.97 6.15 19.70
N ILE A 292 -7.30 4.89 20.02
CA ILE A 292 -7.90 4.51 21.31
C ILE A 292 -6.93 4.79 22.46
N ILE A 293 -5.64 4.50 22.29
CA ILE A 293 -4.63 4.80 23.32
C ILE A 293 -4.49 6.31 23.54
N SER A 294 -4.49 7.10 22.46
CA SER A 294 -4.23 8.54 22.55
C SER A 294 -5.45 9.33 23.02
N ASN A 295 -6.65 8.94 22.59
CA ASN A 295 -7.88 9.73 22.71
C ASN A 295 -9.08 8.94 23.26
N GLY A 296 -8.87 7.71 23.74
CA GLY A 296 -9.93 6.87 24.28
C GLY A 296 -10.44 7.36 25.64
N ASN A 297 -11.71 7.12 25.92
CA ASN A 297 -12.29 7.41 27.23
C ASN A 297 -11.96 6.27 28.19
N LEU A 298 -11.35 6.61 29.33
CA LEU A 298 -11.15 5.69 30.43
C LEU A 298 -12.50 5.32 31.06
N LYS A 299 -12.73 4.03 31.26
CA LYS A 299 -13.94 3.48 31.87
C LYS A 299 -13.62 2.25 32.69
N ASP A 300 -14.38 2.03 33.75
CA ASP A 300 -14.43 0.75 34.44
C ASP A 300 -15.19 -0.28 33.59
N ASP A 301 -14.97 -1.56 33.87
CA ASP A 301 -15.63 -2.68 33.18
C ASP A 301 -16.01 -3.80 34.17
N ARG A 302 -16.76 -4.78 33.68
CA ARG A 302 -17.23 -5.91 34.49
C ARG A 302 -16.12 -6.81 35.04
N THR A 303 -14.89 -6.71 34.53
CA THR A 303 -13.74 -7.52 34.99
C THR A 303 -12.93 -6.78 36.06
N GLY A 304 -13.22 -5.50 36.31
CA GLY A 304 -12.48 -4.66 37.25
C GLY A 304 -11.09 -4.27 36.75
N THR A 305 -10.77 -4.53 35.48
CA THR A 305 -9.45 -4.21 34.91
C THR A 305 -9.37 -2.75 34.43
N GLY A 306 -10.49 -2.24 33.92
CA GLY A 306 -10.56 -0.93 33.29
C GLY A 306 -10.18 -0.98 31.82
N THR A 307 -10.74 -0.05 31.05
CA THR A 307 -10.64 -0.02 29.58
C THR A 307 -10.50 1.41 29.07
N LEU A 308 -9.66 1.61 28.04
CA LEU A 308 -9.72 2.78 27.16
C LEU A 308 -10.64 2.45 25.98
N SER A 309 -11.66 3.28 25.76
CA SER A 309 -12.74 2.96 24.81
C SER A 309 -13.06 4.10 23.84
N LYS A 310 -13.45 3.70 22.62
CA LYS A 310 -14.04 4.58 21.60
C LYS A 310 -15.26 3.89 20.99
N PHE A 311 -16.30 4.67 20.67
CA PHE A 311 -17.56 4.14 20.17
C PHE A 311 -17.71 4.39 18.65
N GLY A 312 -18.29 3.41 17.94
CA GLY A 312 -18.64 3.55 16.51
C GLY A 312 -17.48 3.44 15.52
N CYS A 313 -16.45 2.65 15.82
CA CYS A 313 -15.31 2.47 14.92
C CYS A 313 -15.62 1.45 13.81
N GLN A 314 -15.05 1.66 12.61
CA GLN A 314 -15.23 0.76 11.47
C GLN A 314 -13.91 0.50 10.75
N MET A 315 -13.70 -0.75 10.31
CA MET A 315 -12.62 -1.15 9.40
C MET A 315 -13.23 -1.91 8.21
N LYS A 316 -12.61 -1.77 7.03
CA LYS A 316 -13.02 -2.47 5.80
C LYS A 316 -11.78 -3.04 5.14
N PHE A 317 -11.81 -4.33 4.79
CA PHE A 317 -10.68 -5.05 4.20
C PHE A 317 -11.07 -5.61 2.82
N ASN A 318 -10.17 -5.57 1.84
CA ASN A 318 -10.42 -5.99 0.46
C ASN A 318 -10.03 -7.45 0.22
N LEU A 319 -10.99 -8.36 0.43
CA LEU A 319 -10.77 -9.82 0.34
C LEU A 319 -10.48 -10.38 -1.07
N ARG A 320 -10.41 -9.54 -2.11
CA ARG A 320 -10.19 -10.02 -3.50
C ARG A 320 -8.76 -10.49 -3.76
N ARG A 321 -7.79 -9.97 -3.02
CA ARG A 321 -6.36 -10.15 -3.29
C ARG A 321 -5.57 -10.66 -2.08
N ASN A 322 -6.10 -10.50 -0.87
CA ASN A 322 -5.45 -10.89 0.37
C ASN A 322 -6.48 -11.35 1.41
N PHE A 323 -5.97 -11.94 2.50
CA PHE A 323 -6.76 -12.31 3.67
C PHE A 323 -6.24 -11.50 4.86
N PRO A 324 -7.09 -10.77 5.61
CA PRO A 324 -6.66 -9.81 6.64
C PRO A 324 -6.25 -10.49 7.95
N LEU A 325 -5.30 -11.43 7.87
CA LEU A 325 -4.63 -12.00 9.03
C LEU A 325 -3.52 -11.04 9.46
N LEU A 326 -3.63 -10.46 10.64
CA LEU A 326 -2.65 -9.51 11.16
C LEU A 326 -1.24 -10.11 11.16
N THR A 327 -0.27 -9.29 10.77
CA THR A 327 1.14 -9.67 10.63
C THR A 327 2.04 -9.03 11.68
N THR A 328 1.63 -7.90 12.29
CA THR A 328 2.39 -7.27 13.38
C THR A 328 2.37 -8.08 14.68
N LYS A 329 1.54 -9.12 14.74
CA LYS A 329 1.50 -10.14 15.81
C LYS A 329 1.01 -11.45 15.22
N ARG A 330 1.62 -12.58 15.59
CA ARG A 330 1.13 -13.91 15.20
C ARG A 330 -0.29 -14.14 15.76
N VAL A 331 -1.25 -14.32 14.86
CA VAL A 331 -2.63 -14.71 15.20
C VAL A 331 -2.71 -16.23 15.33
N PHE A 332 -3.46 -16.73 16.32
CA PHE A 332 -3.68 -18.17 16.51
C PHE A 332 -4.67 -18.74 15.48
N TRP A 333 -4.20 -18.87 14.24
CA TRP A 333 -5.04 -19.22 13.07
C TRP A 333 -5.79 -20.53 13.23
N ARG A 334 -5.13 -21.58 13.74
CA ARG A 334 -5.78 -22.88 14.01
C ARG A 334 -6.97 -22.72 14.95
N GLY A 335 -6.84 -21.91 16.00
CA GLY A 335 -7.93 -21.62 16.93
C GLY A 335 -9.12 -20.94 16.24
N VAL A 336 -8.86 -19.92 15.41
CA VAL A 336 -9.90 -19.20 14.66
C VAL A 336 -10.68 -20.14 13.73
N VAL A 337 -9.98 -20.99 12.97
CA VAL A 337 -10.63 -21.92 12.02
C VAL A 337 -11.49 -22.94 12.75
N GLU A 338 -10.95 -23.57 13.79
CA GLU A 338 -11.65 -24.61 14.55
C GLU A 338 -12.83 -24.06 15.35
N GLU A 339 -12.72 -22.84 15.89
CA GLU A 339 -13.85 -22.13 16.50
C GLU A 339 -14.95 -21.83 15.48
N LEU A 340 -14.59 -21.37 14.27
CA LEU A 340 -15.57 -21.12 13.22
C LEU A 340 -16.29 -22.41 12.80
N LEU A 341 -15.57 -23.53 12.67
CA LEU A 341 -16.18 -24.83 12.39
C LEU A 341 -17.08 -25.29 13.55
N TRP A 342 -16.69 -25.04 14.79
CA TRP A 342 -17.51 -25.30 15.98
C TRP A 342 -18.81 -24.47 15.95
N PHE A 343 -18.75 -23.17 15.62
CA PHE A 343 -19.96 -22.37 15.41
C PHE A 343 -20.84 -22.92 14.28
N ILE A 344 -20.26 -23.25 13.12
CA ILE A 344 -21.00 -23.79 11.97
C ILE A 344 -21.70 -25.10 12.35
N SER A 345 -21.09 -25.95 13.17
CA SER A 345 -21.70 -27.21 13.62
C SER A 345 -22.92 -27.02 14.55
N GLY A 346 -23.10 -25.83 15.11
CA GLY A 346 -24.14 -25.56 16.11
C GLY A 346 -23.79 -25.99 17.53
N SER A 347 -22.55 -26.43 17.77
CA SER A 347 -22.10 -26.90 19.08
C SER A 347 -22.09 -25.78 20.13
N THR A 348 -22.38 -26.16 21.37
CA THR A 348 -22.38 -25.28 22.55
C THR A 348 -21.40 -25.74 23.61
N ASN A 349 -20.78 -26.90 23.43
CA ASN A 349 -19.87 -27.48 24.41
C ASN A 349 -18.41 -27.15 24.09
N ALA A 350 -17.76 -26.42 24.99
CA ALA A 350 -16.35 -26.01 24.89
C ALA A 350 -15.38 -27.21 24.93
N LYS A 351 -15.79 -28.36 25.50
CA LYS A 351 -14.96 -29.58 25.56
C LYS A 351 -14.54 -30.07 24.17
N VAL A 352 -15.38 -29.86 23.14
CA VAL A 352 -15.05 -30.19 21.74
C VAL A 352 -13.81 -29.43 21.24
N LEU A 353 -13.63 -28.17 21.69
CA LEU A 353 -12.44 -27.38 21.38
C LEU A 353 -11.25 -27.79 22.25
N GLN A 354 -11.49 -28.09 23.53
CA GLN A 354 -10.46 -28.54 24.48
C GLN A 354 -9.80 -29.86 24.05
N GLU A 355 -10.58 -30.82 23.55
CA GLU A 355 -10.10 -32.08 22.98
C GLU A 355 -9.13 -31.85 21.81
N LYS A 356 -9.28 -30.74 21.08
CA LYS A 356 -8.37 -30.30 20.02
C LYS A 356 -7.22 -29.43 20.52
N GLY A 357 -7.11 -29.20 21.83
CA GLY A 357 -6.11 -28.33 22.45
C GLY A 357 -6.40 -26.84 22.31
N ILE A 358 -7.64 -26.45 22.03
CA ILE A 358 -8.07 -25.06 21.87
C ILE A 358 -8.82 -24.62 23.14
N ARG A 359 -8.24 -23.66 23.85
CA ARG A 359 -8.64 -23.27 25.21
C ARG A 359 -9.26 -21.88 25.34
N ILE A 360 -9.67 -21.28 24.21
CA ILE A 360 -10.14 -19.89 24.16
C ILE A 360 -11.45 -19.65 24.94
N TRP A 361 -12.23 -20.71 25.20
CA TRP A 361 -13.49 -20.66 25.94
C TRP A 361 -13.40 -21.19 27.38
N ASP A 362 -12.26 -21.73 27.82
CA ASP A 362 -12.11 -22.44 29.10
C ASP A 362 -12.53 -21.59 30.31
N GLY A 363 -12.10 -20.32 30.35
CA GLY A 363 -12.45 -19.42 31.44
C GLY A 363 -13.95 -19.19 31.58
N ASN A 364 -14.65 -19.01 30.45
CA ASN A 364 -16.10 -18.77 30.40
C ASN A 364 -16.94 -20.05 30.50
N ALA A 365 -16.32 -21.23 30.38
CA ALA A 365 -16.99 -22.52 30.48
C ALA A 365 -16.76 -23.22 31.84
N SER A 366 -15.88 -22.67 32.68
CA SER A 366 -15.52 -23.24 33.98
C SER A 366 -16.71 -23.26 34.95
N ARG A 367 -16.73 -24.26 35.85
CA ARG A 367 -17.74 -24.36 36.91
C ARG A 367 -17.89 -23.07 37.71
N ALA A 368 -16.75 -22.51 38.15
CA ALA A 368 -16.72 -21.29 38.94
C ALA A 368 -17.33 -20.08 38.21
N TYR A 369 -17.07 -19.93 36.91
CA TYR A 369 -17.66 -18.85 36.13
C TYR A 369 -19.17 -19.02 35.95
N LEU A 370 -19.62 -20.22 35.58
CA LEU A 370 -21.04 -20.53 35.39
C LEU A 370 -21.84 -20.30 36.67
N ASP A 371 -21.34 -20.76 37.83
CA ASP A 371 -21.96 -20.51 39.13
C ASP A 371 -21.96 -19.02 39.47
N GLY A 372 -20.86 -18.32 39.18
CA GLY A 372 -20.73 -16.87 39.39
C GLY A 372 -21.72 -16.02 38.59
N ILE A 373 -22.28 -16.55 37.50
CA ILE A 373 -23.35 -15.90 36.72
C ILE A 373 -24.73 -16.54 36.93
N GLY A 374 -24.87 -17.43 37.91
CA GLY A 374 -26.13 -18.04 38.30
C GLY A 374 -26.60 -19.22 37.44
N LEU A 375 -25.74 -19.78 36.59
CA LEU A 375 -26.04 -20.95 35.73
C LEU A 375 -25.57 -22.25 36.40
N THR A 376 -26.06 -22.49 37.62
CA THR A 376 -25.64 -23.61 38.47
C THR A 376 -26.05 -24.98 37.93
N GLU A 377 -27.11 -25.02 37.14
CA GLU A 377 -27.70 -26.23 36.54
C GLU A 377 -26.99 -26.68 35.26
N ARG A 378 -26.19 -25.82 34.64
CA ARG A 378 -25.44 -26.17 33.42
C ARG A 378 -24.24 -27.00 33.76
N GLU A 379 -23.90 -27.97 32.93
CA GLU A 379 -22.65 -28.73 33.09
C GLU A 379 -21.43 -27.87 32.75
N GLU A 380 -20.29 -28.15 33.38
CA GLU A 380 -19.02 -27.52 32.99
C GLU A 380 -18.69 -27.84 31.53
N GLY A 381 -18.35 -26.81 30.76
CA GLY A 381 -18.19 -26.90 29.30
C GLY A 381 -19.42 -26.46 28.50
N ASP A 382 -20.64 -26.53 29.05
CA ASP A 382 -21.86 -26.09 28.34
C ASP A 382 -22.03 -24.57 28.42
N LEU A 383 -21.75 -23.89 27.30
CA LEU A 383 -21.91 -22.45 27.18
C LEU A 383 -23.39 -22.04 26.95
N GLY A 384 -24.29 -23.01 26.76
CA GLY A 384 -25.69 -22.76 26.45
C GLY A 384 -25.89 -22.21 25.03
N PRO A 385 -27.01 -21.51 24.75
CA PRO A 385 -27.43 -21.16 23.39
C PRO A 385 -26.66 -19.96 22.80
N VAL A 386 -25.34 -20.08 22.70
CA VAL A 386 -24.42 -19.09 22.13
C VAL A 386 -24.40 -19.13 20.59
N TYR A 387 -23.41 -18.47 19.98
CA TYR A 387 -23.29 -18.22 18.54
C TYR A 387 -23.73 -19.38 17.63
N GLY A 388 -23.09 -20.54 17.74
CA GLY A 388 -23.37 -21.68 16.87
C GLY A 388 -24.81 -22.16 16.97
N PHE A 389 -25.32 -22.30 18.19
CA PHE A 389 -26.73 -22.65 18.41
C PHE A 389 -27.66 -21.62 17.76
N GLN A 390 -27.42 -20.33 17.95
CA GLN A 390 -28.27 -19.29 17.33
C GLN A 390 -28.19 -19.30 15.79
N TRP A 391 -27.03 -19.62 15.22
CA TRP A 391 -26.87 -19.72 13.76
C TRP A 391 -27.66 -20.89 13.16
N ARG A 392 -27.79 -22.00 13.89
CA ARG A 392 -28.40 -23.24 13.38
C ARG A 392 -29.83 -23.47 13.88
N HIS A 393 -30.17 -22.90 15.03
CA HIS A 393 -31.37 -23.20 15.82
C HIS A 393 -31.98 -21.93 16.45
N PHE A 394 -31.99 -20.82 15.71
CA PHE A 394 -32.55 -19.55 16.18
C PHE A 394 -33.99 -19.71 16.72
N GLY A 395 -34.21 -19.25 17.96
CA GLY A 395 -35.53 -19.32 18.62
C GLY A 395 -35.92 -20.69 19.17
N ALA A 396 -35.10 -21.73 19.00
CA ALA A 396 -35.36 -23.03 19.61
C ALA A 396 -35.12 -22.97 21.13
N LYS A 397 -35.94 -23.73 21.87
CA LYS A 397 -35.71 -23.95 23.31
C LYS A 397 -34.46 -24.80 23.47
N SER A 398 -33.44 -24.25 24.14
CA SER A 398 -32.30 -25.07 24.58
C SER A 398 -32.78 -26.12 25.59
N VAL A 399 -32.17 -27.30 25.65
CA VAL A 399 -32.62 -28.40 26.54
C VAL A 399 -32.66 -27.95 28.02
N ALA A 400 -31.76 -27.05 28.44
CA ALA A 400 -31.80 -26.42 29.76
C ALA A 400 -33.07 -25.57 30.02
N SER A 401 -33.70 -25.01 28.98
CA SER A 401 -34.96 -24.24 29.10
C SER A 401 -36.23 -25.10 29.10
N LEU A 402 -36.13 -26.39 28.77
CA LEU A 402 -37.27 -27.31 28.84
C LEU A 402 -37.50 -27.79 30.27
N LEU A 403 -36.42 -27.99 31.05
CA LEU A 403 -36.50 -28.43 32.44
C LEU A 403 -37.15 -27.42 33.39
N SER A 404 -37.21 -26.14 33.02
CA SER A 404 -37.89 -25.09 33.81
C SER A 404 -39.37 -24.88 33.44
N LEU A 405 -39.87 -25.54 32.40
CA LEU A 405 -41.26 -25.39 31.94
C LEU A 405 -42.18 -26.55 32.34
N ASP A 406 -41.62 -27.65 32.85
CA ASP A 406 -42.39 -28.81 33.33
C ASP A 406 -42.74 -28.71 34.84
N THR A 407 -42.77 -27.51 35.41
CA THR A 407 -43.07 -27.24 36.83
C THR A 407 -44.33 -26.39 37.08
N PHE A 408 -45.34 -26.49 36.21
CA PHE A 408 -46.67 -25.89 36.45
C PHE A 408 -47.81 -26.89 36.31
#